data_AF-A0A7S3M1A4-F1
#
_entry.id   AF-A0A7S3M1A4-F1
#
_cell.length_a   1.000
_cell.length_b   1.000
_cell.length_c   1.000
_cell.angle_alpha   90.00
_cell.angle_beta   90.00
_cell.angle_gamma   90.00
#
_symmetry.space_group_name_H-M   'P 1'
#
loop_
_entity.id
_entity.type
_entity.pdbx_description
1 polymer ?
#
loop_
_entity_poly.entity_id
_entity_poly.type
_entity_poly.pdbx_seq_one_letter_code
_entity_poly.pdbx_strand_id
1 'polypeptide(L)'
;MPFIDASILHQNCKSWVVFSDLHVKGDSIDTCEKVLISIHQAAVARQGGIIFLGDFWHVRRSLDVELLNRVLDVLRTWTCPVIMIPGNHDQVTLGGKVHSLKPLQSAFQLEQILIIDEPAISMGALWVPYRRDLNVLRAALRAGADSPGVSMIFCHADVKGAYMNDNMRSKEGLDIASFPKNIPIYSGHFHKPHTICQGRTTLRYVGSPYQTSLSEAGQEKYFYCVQRGNHGVVAGVEAAASVADYEQPETWKEVERWVCDIGRKIFRASSPSDASFSVAKAGDRVVVTVPTGQEHAAQILLAELQERGIEVELKPEDNPLTRRRNAAAAGASSNDVVPVEDMDPLRIFRSFMSQLSSNPELEASLGSAVDDKMSLNKAAKNDLHAKVLEEGLLTLQRLNGTKAISGGGGRECLLRFETVTLSNFGPYYGEKVVEYPLSDRGLVLIKGQSTDGTGADSNGAGKTTLAMSVLWCLTGSLDARVVGDCKVAHVTS
;
A
#
# COMPACT_ATOMS: atom_id res chain seq x y z
N MET A 1 14.17 29.29 3.50
CA MET A 1 14.03 27.99 2.82
C MET A 1 15.25 27.80 1.92
N PRO A 2 15.84 26.60 1.78
CA PRO A 2 16.87 26.34 0.77
C PRO A 2 16.36 26.66 -0.64
N PHE A 3 17.24 27.19 -1.48
CA PHE A 3 16.97 27.44 -2.90
C PHE A 3 17.81 26.47 -3.73
N ILE A 4 17.18 25.81 -4.70
CA ILE A 4 17.84 24.94 -5.66
C ILE A 4 17.82 25.64 -7.01
N ASP A 5 19.00 25.98 -7.51
CA ASP A 5 19.15 26.49 -8.86
C ASP A 5 19.09 25.33 -9.86
N ALA A 6 18.01 25.27 -10.62
CA ALA A 6 17.81 24.23 -11.62
C ALA A 6 18.66 24.53 -12.86
N SER A 7 19.17 23.48 -13.51
CA SER A 7 19.95 23.60 -14.76
C SER A 7 19.22 24.43 -15.82
N ILE A 8 19.98 24.94 -16.80
CA ILE A 8 19.42 25.69 -17.95
C ILE A 8 18.33 24.88 -18.67
N LEU A 9 18.49 23.56 -18.78
CA LEU A 9 17.48 22.68 -19.38
C LEU A 9 16.12 22.79 -18.68
N HIS A 10 16.11 22.73 -17.35
CA HIS A 10 14.91 22.86 -16.53
C HIS A 10 14.35 24.29 -16.57
N GLN A 11 15.22 25.29 -16.52
CA GLN A 11 14.81 26.70 -16.58
C GLN A 11 14.14 27.05 -17.92
N ASN A 12 14.63 26.50 -19.03
CA ASN A 12 14.04 26.76 -20.35
C ASN A 12 12.74 25.99 -20.58
N CYS A 13 12.46 24.95 -19.79
CA CYS A 13 11.24 24.17 -19.91
C CYS A 13 10.03 24.89 -19.29
N LYS A 14 9.05 25.24 -20.14
CA LYS A 14 7.86 26.01 -19.75
C LYS A 14 6.63 25.14 -19.50
N SER A 15 6.54 23.95 -20.08
CA SER A 15 5.38 23.06 -19.93
C SER A 15 5.78 21.78 -19.20
N TRP A 16 4.96 21.31 -18.27
CA TRP A 16 5.30 20.16 -17.43
C TRP A 16 4.10 19.24 -17.25
N VAL A 17 4.28 17.97 -17.59
CA VAL A 17 3.28 16.93 -17.38
C VAL A 17 3.47 16.33 -15.99
N VAL A 18 2.42 16.34 -15.16
CA VAL A 18 2.45 15.96 -13.75
C VAL A 18 1.72 14.64 -13.53
N PHE A 19 2.36 13.72 -12.80
CA PHE A 19 1.77 12.49 -12.29
C PHE A 19 2.38 12.11 -10.92
N SER A 20 1.81 11.11 -10.26
CA SER A 20 2.20 10.69 -8.90
C SER A 20 1.81 9.23 -8.64
N ASP A 21 2.23 8.67 -7.50
CA ASP A 21 1.67 7.44 -6.91
C ASP A 21 1.63 6.26 -7.90
N LEU A 22 2.76 6.04 -8.60
CA LEU A 22 2.90 5.00 -9.61
C LEU A 22 2.91 3.60 -8.97
N HIS A 23 3.50 3.48 -7.78
CA HIS A 23 3.60 2.25 -7.00
C HIS A 23 4.01 1.01 -7.82
N VAL A 24 5.19 1.07 -8.44
CA VAL A 24 5.77 -0.07 -9.16
C VAL A 24 5.89 -1.28 -8.23
N LYS A 25 5.30 -2.40 -8.64
CA LYS A 25 5.37 -3.74 -8.03
C LYS A 25 5.19 -4.81 -9.12
N GLY A 26 5.45 -6.07 -8.79
CA GLY A 26 5.38 -7.21 -9.71
C GLY A 26 4.10 -7.21 -10.55
N ASP A 27 2.93 -7.27 -9.91
CA ASP A 27 1.65 -7.36 -10.61
C ASP A 27 1.28 -6.12 -11.46
N SER A 28 1.96 -4.98 -11.28
CA SER A 28 1.64 -3.73 -11.98
C SER A 28 2.72 -3.25 -12.94
N ILE A 29 3.85 -3.95 -13.08
CA ILE A 29 5.01 -3.46 -13.84
C ILE A 29 4.65 -3.14 -15.29
N ASP A 30 3.93 -4.01 -15.99
CA ASP A 30 3.55 -3.79 -17.40
C ASP A 30 2.62 -2.57 -17.55
N THR A 31 1.78 -2.31 -16.55
CA THR A 31 0.94 -1.11 -16.51
C THR A 31 1.78 0.13 -16.24
N CYS A 32 2.73 0.04 -15.30
CA CYS A 32 3.63 1.14 -14.97
C CYS A 32 4.49 1.54 -16.17
N GLU A 33 5.03 0.58 -16.93
CA GLU A 33 5.80 0.87 -18.15
C GLU A 33 4.94 1.61 -19.19
N LYS A 34 3.69 1.18 -19.40
CA LYS A 34 2.76 1.88 -20.30
C LYS A 34 2.47 3.32 -19.84
N VAL A 35 2.31 3.53 -18.53
CA VAL A 35 2.18 4.88 -17.94
C VAL A 35 3.44 5.71 -18.21
N LEU A 36 4.63 5.16 -17.95
CA LEU A 36 5.91 5.85 -18.15
C LEU A 36 6.18 6.19 -19.63
N ILE A 37 5.77 5.32 -20.56
CA ILE A 37 5.85 5.61 -22.00
C ILE A 37 4.86 6.73 -22.36
N SER A 38 3.62 6.64 -21.87
CA SER A 38 2.57 7.60 -22.22
C SER A 38 2.85 9.00 -21.65
N ILE A 39 3.39 9.10 -20.43
CA ILE A 39 3.74 10.39 -19.82
C ILE A 39 4.89 11.06 -20.59
N HIS A 40 5.88 10.27 -21.04
CA HIS A 40 6.99 10.77 -21.84
C HIS A 40 6.53 11.26 -23.22
N GLN A 41 5.70 10.48 -23.90
CA GLN A 41 5.09 10.91 -25.18
C GLN A 41 4.29 12.21 -25.01
N ALA A 42 3.50 12.32 -23.93
CA ALA A 42 2.72 13.52 -23.65
C ALA A 42 3.60 14.75 -23.36
N ALA A 43 4.73 14.57 -22.67
CA ALA A 43 5.69 15.63 -22.41
C ALA A 43 6.42 16.08 -23.69
N VAL A 44 6.92 15.13 -24.49
CA VAL A 44 7.59 15.41 -25.77
C VAL A 44 6.64 16.15 -26.74
N ALA A 45 5.39 15.70 -26.85
CA ALA A 45 4.39 16.35 -27.69
C ALA A 45 4.12 17.82 -27.30
N ARG A 46 4.34 18.16 -26.03
CA ARG A 46 4.21 19.52 -25.48
C ARG A 46 5.52 20.29 -25.44
N GLN A 47 6.61 19.73 -25.98
CA GLN A 47 7.97 20.27 -25.84
C GLN A 47 8.30 20.60 -24.36
N GLY A 48 7.81 19.75 -23.47
CA GLY A 48 7.81 19.97 -22.03
C GLY A 48 8.61 18.94 -21.27
N GLY A 49 8.57 19.04 -19.95
CA GLY A 49 9.20 18.13 -19.00
C GLY A 49 8.16 17.32 -18.22
N ILE A 50 8.66 16.52 -17.29
CA ILE A 50 7.85 15.64 -16.46
C ILE A 50 8.07 15.99 -14.99
N ILE A 51 6.98 16.04 -14.21
CA ILE A 51 7.00 16.18 -12.76
C ILE A 51 6.39 14.93 -12.14
N PHE A 52 7.11 14.28 -11.23
CA PHE A 52 6.64 13.14 -10.45
C PHE A 52 6.54 13.48 -8.97
N LEU A 53 5.33 13.37 -8.40
CA LEU A 53 5.01 13.79 -7.02
C LEU A 53 5.09 12.67 -5.97
N GLY A 54 5.99 11.70 -6.15
CA GLY A 54 6.34 10.71 -5.14
C GLY A 54 5.54 9.42 -5.19
N ASP A 55 6.02 8.43 -4.42
CA ASP A 55 5.56 7.05 -4.40
C ASP A 55 5.74 6.35 -5.74
N PHE A 56 6.98 6.37 -6.24
CA PHE A 56 7.35 5.66 -7.46
C PHE A 56 7.30 4.16 -7.23
N TRP A 57 7.85 3.72 -6.10
CA TRP A 57 7.93 2.31 -5.72
C TRP A 57 6.84 1.95 -4.73
N HIS A 58 6.29 0.74 -4.83
CA HIS A 58 5.30 0.28 -3.86
C HIS A 58 5.93 -0.17 -2.53
N VAL A 59 7.06 -0.88 -2.60
CA VAL A 59 7.67 -1.50 -1.41
C VAL A 59 8.70 -0.54 -0.81
N ARG A 60 8.50 -0.22 0.47
CA ARG A 60 9.46 0.60 1.23
C ARG A 60 10.71 -0.23 1.56
N ARG A 61 11.89 0.41 1.50
CA ARG A 61 13.20 -0.17 1.88
C ARG A 61 13.75 -1.31 1.02
N SER A 62 12.96 -1.82 0.07
CA SER A 62 13.38 -2.90 -0.82
C SER A 62 13.15 -2.50 -2.26
N LEU A 63 14.16 -2.69 -3.09
CA LEU A 63 14.06 -2.58 -4.53
C LEU A 63 14.28 -3.95 -5.14
N ASP A 64 13.27 -4.42 -5.85
CA ASP A 64 13.39 -5.61 -6.67
C ASP A 64 14.26 -5.29 -7.89
N VAL A 65 15.26 -6.13 -8.15
CA VAL A 65 16.26 -5.88 -9.21
C VAL A 65 15.66 -6.04 -10.60
N GLU A 66 14.72 -6.97 -10.79
CA GLU A 66 14.03 -7.15 -12.07
C GLU A 66 13.19 -5.92 -12.38
N LEU A 67 12.38 -5.46 -11.41
CA LEU A 67 11.57 -4.26 -11.57
C LEU A 67 12.43 -3.02 -11.78
N LEU A 68 13.55 -2.90 -11.05
CA LEU A 68 14.50 -1.81 -11.24
C LEU A 68 15.05 -1.79 -12.67
N ASN A 69 15.54 -2.92 -13.17
CA ASN A 69 16.12 -2.98 -14.51
C ASN A 69 15.09 -2.59 -15.59
N ARG A 70 13.88 -3.14 -15.50
CA ARG A 70 12.78 -2.81 -16.42
C ARG A 70 12.43 -1.32 -16.42
N VAL A 71 12.32 -0.73 -15.23
CA VAL A 71 12.09 0.72 -15.10
C VAL A 71 13.25 1.51 -15.70
N LEU A 72 14.51 1.16 -15.41
CA LEU A 72 15.67 1.86 -15.95
C LEU A 72 15.71 1.79 -17.49
N ASP A 73 15.33 0.65 -18.08
CA ASP A 73 15.26 0.51 -19.53
C ASP A 73 14.22 1.44 -20.16
N VAL A 74 13.05 1.59 -19.55
CA VAL A 74 12.06 2.57 -20.00
C VAL A 74 12.56 4.00 -19.81
N LEU A 75 13.07 4.34 -18.63
CA LEU A 75 13.51 5.71 -18.31
C LEU A 75 14.69 6.17 -19.19
N ARG A 76 15.57 5.26 -19.62
CA ARG A 76 16.68 5.58 -20.55
C ARG A 76 16.21 6.11 -21.91
N THR A 77 14.97 5.82 -22.29
CA THR A 77 14.38 6.33 -23.53
C THR A 77 13.88 7.77 -23.40
N TRP A 78 13.78 8.30 -22.17
CA TRP A 78 13.29 9.64 -21.94
C TRP A 78 14.30 10.68 -22.40
N THR A 79 13.80 11.75 -23.00
CA THR A 79 14.60 12.81 -23.65
C THR A 79 14.31 14.21 -23.12
N CYS A 80 13.30 14.34 -22.27
CA CYS A 80 12.87 15.62 -21.70
C CYS A 80 13.40 15.80 -20.26
N PRO A 81 13.40 17.03 -19.72
CA PRO A 81 13.73 17.26 -18.31
C PRO A 81 12.72 16.61 -17.37
N VAL A 82 13.19 16.17 -16.21
CA VAL A 82 12.42 15.41 -15.22
C VAL A 82 12.66 15.97 -13.84
N ILE A 83 11.59 16.23 -13.09
CA ILE A 83 11.66 16.58 -11.68
C ILE A 83 10.96 15.49 -10.88
N MET A 84 11.59 15.01 -9.81
CA MET A 84 10.99 14.02 -8.92
C MET A 84 11.16 14.44 -7.46
N ILE A 85 10.10 14.24 -6.67
CA ILE A 85 10.17 14.28 -5.21
C ILE A 85 9.88 12.87 -4.66
N PRO A 86 10.56 12.41 -3.59
CA PRO A 86 10.23 11.13 -2.96
C PRO A 86 8.96 11.20 -2.11
N GLY A 87 8.11 10.19 -2.26
CA GLY A 87 6.95 9.95 -1.39
C GLY A 87 7.29 9.15 -0.13
N ASN A 88 6.30 8.73 0.64
CA ASN A 88 6.54 7.95 1.87
C ASN A 88 7.01 6.52 1.61
N HIS A 89 6.60 5.90 0.50
CA HIS A 89 7.04 4.56 0.11
C HIS A 89 8.48 4.57 -0.42
N ASP A 90 8.91 5.68 -1.02
CA ASP A 90 10.27 5.78 -1.57
C ASP A 90 11.34 5.90 -0.47
N GLN A 91 10.99 6.44 0.70
CA GLN A 91 11.95 6.77 1.75
C GLN A 91 12.26 5.59 2.68
N VAL A 92 13.52 5.33 2.99
CA VAL A 92 13.92 4.26 3.92
C VAL A 92 13.76 4.70 5.39
N THR A 93 14.18 5.92 5.68
CA THR A 93 14.24 6.51 7.02
C THR A 93 13.18 7.59 7.21
N LEU A 94 13.04 8.07 8.45
CA LEU A 94 12.06 9.11 8.81
C LEU A 94 12.40 10.50 8.28
N GLY A 95 13.69 10.75 7.99
CA GLY A 95 14.18 12.03 7.47
C GLY A 95 14.30 12.09 5.95
N GLY A 96 13.90 11.05 5.21
CA GLY A 96 13.82 11.05 3.75
C GLY A 96 15.14 11.04 2.96
N LYS A 97 16.30 11.28 3.60
CA LYS A 97 17.61 11.36 2.92
C LYS A 97 18.07 10.10 2.17
N VAL A 98 17.60 8.93 2.59
CA VAL A 98 17.87 7.67 1.90
C VAL A 98 16.56 7.23 1.26
N HIS A 99 16.52 7.21 -0.07
CA HIS A 99 15.31 6.90 -0.83
C HIS A 99 15.60 6.16 -2.14
N SER A 100 14.60 5.43 -2.62
CA SER A 100 14.68 4.54 -3.78
C SER A 100 14.62 5.24 -5.14
N LEU A 101 14.44 6.57 -5.19
CA LEU A 101 14.58 7.34 -6.44
C LEU A 101 16.05 7.53 -6.85
N LYS A 102 17.02 7.40 -5.92
CA LYS A 102 18.44 7.67 -6.20
C LYS A 102 19.00 6.80 -7.35
N PRO A 103 18.73 5.48 -7.41
CA PRO A 103 19.16 4.64 -8.54
C PRO A 103 18.58 5.06 -9.89
N LEU A 104 17.38 5.66 -9.92
CA LEU A 104 16.74 6.08 -11.17
C LEU A 104 17.56 7.13 -11.92
N GLN A 105 18.36 7.95 -11.20
CA GLN A 105 19.22 8.96 -11.81
C GLN A 105 20.19 8.37 -12.84
N SER A 106 20.58 7.09 -12.69
CA SER A 106 21.48 6.41 -13.61
C SER A 106 20.89 6.16 -15.00
N ALA A 107 19.58 6.31 -15.17
CA ALA A 107 18.92 6.21 -16.47
C ALA A 107 18.98 7.51 -17.30
N PHE A 108 19.41 8.63 -16.72
CA PHE A 108 19.31 9.94 -17.33
C PHE A 108 20.68 10.56 -17.63
N GLN A 109 20.71 11.46 -18.61
CA GLN A 109 21.89 12.29 -18.83
C GLN A 109 22.12 13.24 -17.65
N LEU A 110 23.36 13.72 -17.50
CA LEU A 110 23.66 14.77 -16.53
C LEU A 110 22.75 15.98 -16.78
N GLU A 111 22.21 16.58 -15.72
CA GLU A 111 21.26 17.71 -15.76
C GLU A 111 19.84 17.40 -16.30
N GLN A 112 19.58 16.20 -16.83
CA GLN A 112 18.24 15.84 -17.31
C GLN A 112 17.23 15.59 -16.18
N ILE A 113 17.69 15.05 -15.05
CA ILE A 113 16.84 14.77 -13.88
C ILE A 113 17.24 15.63 -12.68
N LEU A 114 16.23 16.26 -12.07
CA LEU A 114 16.33 16.96 -10.80
C LEU A 114 15.52 16.21 -9.73
N ILE A 115 16.22 15.56 -8.80
CA ILE A 115 15.59 15.00 -7.59
C ILE A 115 15.66 16.04 -6.48
N ILE A 116 14.50 16.42 -5.96
CA ILE A 116 14.39 17.30 -4.80
C ILE A 116 13.95 16.44 -3.63
N ASP A 117 14.86 16.10 -2.73
CA ASP A 117 14.62 15.19 -1.60
C ASP A 117 14.50 15.91 -0.24
N GLU A 118 14.74 17.23 -0.21
CA GLU A 118 14.51 18.16 0.90
C GLU A 118 13.55 19.31 0.51
N PRO A 119 12.77 19.88 1.45
CA PRO A 119 11.92 21.01 1.13
C PRO A 119 12.76 22.18 0.61
N ALA A 120 12.44 22.64 -0.60
CA ALA A 120 13.24 23.64 -1.29
C ALA A 120 12.39 24.47 -2.25
N ILE A 121 12.85 25.68 -2.53
CA ILE A 121 12.30 26.51 -3.59
C ILE A 121 13.12 26.31 -4.84
N SER A 122 12.45 26.06 -5.96
CA SER A 122 13.08 26.02 -7.28
C SER A 122 12.09 26.46 -8.34
N MET A 123 12.56 27.24 -9.31
CA MET A 123 11.78 27.75 -10.45
C MET A 123 10.45 28.43 -10.05
N GLY A 124 10.39 29.19 -8.95
CA GLY A 124 9.16 29.87 -8.53
C GLY A 124 8.07 28.95 -7.95
N ALA A 125 8.44 27.73 -7.55
CA ALA A 125 7.58 26.80 -6.83
C ALA A 125 8.27 26.29 -5.55
N LEU A 126 7.45 25.94 -4.56
CA LEU A 126 7.90 25.22 -3.38
C LEU A 126 7.71 23.71 -3.61
N TRP A 127 8.77 22.95 -3.41
CA TRP A 127 8.81 21.50 -3.55
C TRP A 127 8.93 20.88 -2.17
N VAL A 128 7.99 20.02 -1.79
CA VAL A 128 7.94 19.41 -0.45
C VAL A 128 7.77 17.89 -0.57
N PRO A 129 8.87 17.13 -0.56
CA PRO A 129 8.80 15.68 -0.50
C PRO A 129 8.15 15.22 0.80
N TYR A 130 7.76 13.94 0.89
CA TYR A 130 7.05 13.46 2.07
C TYR A 130 7.79 13.74 3.38
N ARG A 131 7.09 14.27 4.38
CA ARG A 131 7.62 14.52 5.72
C ARG A 131 6.69 13.95 6.77
N ARG A 132 7.19 12.95 7.51
CA ARG A 132 6.46 12.38 8.65
C ARG A 132 6.34 13.38 9.80
N ASP A 133 7.37 14.18 10.03
CA ASP A 133 7.33 15.22 11.06
C ASP A 133 6.51 16.41 10.56
N LEU A 134 5.31 16.56 11.13
CA LEU A 134 4.37 17.63 10.78
C LEU A 134 4.90 19.03 11.13
N ASN A 135 5.84 19.16 12.07
CA ASN A 135 6.48 20.44 12.36
C ASN A 135 7.43 20.86 11.24
N VAL A 136 8.18 19.91 10.67
CA VAL A 136 9.02 20.15 9.50
C VAL A 136 8.17 20.54 8.30
N LEU A 137 7.08 19.80 8.04
CA LEU A 137 6.12 20.14 6.98
C LEU A 137 5.53 21.54 7.17
N ARG A 138 5.06 21.86 8.38
CA ARG A 138 4.47 23.18 8.69
C ARG A 138 5.48 24.31 8.54
N ALA A 139 6.72 24.12 9.00
CA ALA A 139 7.78 25.10 8.85
C ALA A 139 8.12 25.32 7.37
N ALA A 140 8.17 24.26 6.57
CA ALA A 140 8.40 24.34 5.14
C ALA A 140 7.27 25.11 4.43
N LEU A 141 6.01 24.80 4.70
CA LEU A 141 4.86 25.49 4.11
C LEU A 141 4.85 26.99 4.42
N ARG A 142 5.15 27.36 5.68
CA ARG A 142 5.25 28.78 6.09
C ARG A 142 6.39 29.48 5.36
N ALA A 143 7.60 28.92 5.42
CA ALA A 143 8.76 29.53 4.80
C ALA A 143 8.63 29.62 3.27
N GLY A 144 7.96 28.67 2.61
CA GLY A 144 7.67 28.73 1.18
C GLY A 144 6.62 29.80 0.84
N ALA A 145 5.55 29.91 1.63
CA ALA A 145 4.52 30.94 1.44
C ALA A 145 5.05 32.37 1.61
N ASP A 146 5.98 32.56 2.55
CA ASP A 146 6.61 33.86 2.81
C ASP A 146 7.70 34.21 1.79
N SER A 147 8.09 33.27 0.93
CA SER A 147 9.16 33.48 -0.04
C SER A 147 8.65 34.18 -1.31
N PRO A 148 9.24 35.34 -1.70
CA PRO A 148 8.84 36.05 -2.90
C PRO A 148 8.94 35.18 -4.16
N GLY A 149 7.94 35.28 -5.04
CA GLY A 149 7.92 34.59 -6.34
C GLY A 149 7.45 33.13 -6.29
N VAL A 150 7.15 32.56 -5.13
CA VAL A 150 6.49 31.24 -5.04
C VAL A 150 5.03 31.37 -5.47
N SER A 151 4.68 30.72 -6.57
CA SER A 151 3.32 30.77 -7.16
C SER A 151 2.60 29.42 -7.20
N MET A 152 3.29 28.33 -6.84
CA MET A 152 2.71 26.99 -6.74
C MET A 152 3.48 26.13 -5.72
N ILE A 153 2.79 25.15 -5.15
CA ILE A 153 3.38 24.17 -4.24
C ILE A 153 3.17 22.78 -4.82
N PHE A 154 4.26 22.02 -4.94
CA PHE A 154 4.26 20.60 -5.27
C PHE A 154 4.68 19.83 -4.03
N CYS A 155 3.86 18.89 -3.59
CA CYS A 155 4.17 18.13 -2.39
C CYS A 155 3.74 16.66 -2.46
N HIS A 156 4.11 15.91 -1.42
CA HIS A 156 3.57 14.60 -1.15
C HIS A 156 3.20 14.56 0.33
N ALA A 157 1.95 14.88 0.66
CA ALA A 157 1.54 15.13 2.04
C ALA A 157 0.19 14.50 2.39
N ASP A 158 0.07 14.08 3.64
CA ASP A 158 -1.22 13.73 4.25
C ASP A 158 -1.92 15.01 4.75
N VAL A 159 -3.19 15.13 4.40
CA VAL A 159 -4.07 16.24 4.78
C VAL A 159 -5.28 15.67 5.48
N LYS A 160 -5.53 16.17 6.69
CA LYS A 160 -6.66 15.73 7.49
C LYS A 160 -7.97 15.99 6.77
N GLY A 161 -8.81 14.96 6.66
CA GLY A 161 -10.10 15.02 5.98
C GLY A 161 -10.04 14.80 4.47
N ALA A 162 -8.85 14.59 3.89
CA ALA A 162 -8.67 14.19 2.49
C ALA A 162 -9.29 12.81 2.23
N TYR A 163 -9.75 12.58 1.00
CA TYR A 163 -10.30 11.28 0.63
C TYR A 163 -9.17 10.28 0.37
N MET A 164 -9.12 9.21 1.16
CA MET A 164 -8.26 8.06 0.91
C MET A 164 -8.86 7.18 -0.21
N ASN A 165 -10.19 7.08 -0.22
CA ASN A 165 -11.00 6.44 -1.25
C ASN A 165 -12.42 7.06 -1.23
N ASP A 166 -13.37 6.50 -1.96
CA ASP A 166 -14.73 7.04 -2.05
C ASP A 166 -15.50 7.06 -0.72
N ASN A 167 -15.15 6.18 0.21
CA ASN A 167 -15.88 5.97 1.46
C ASN A 167 -15.10 6.40 2.72
N MET A 168 -13.81 6.69 2.60
CA MET A 168 -12.93 6.93 3.75
C MET A 168 -12.13 8.22 3.61
N ARG A 169 -12.05 8.97 4.71
CA ARG A 169 -11.24 10.19 4.82
C ARG A 169 -10.10 10.01 5.83
N SER A 170 -8.95 10.61 5.54
CA SER A 170 -7.79 10.61 6.43
C SER A 170 -8.12 11.32 7.74
N LYS A 171 -7.68 10.74 8.86
CA LYS A 171 -7.74 11.35 10.20
C LYS A 171 -6.38 11.93 10.61
N GLU A 172 -5.34 11.68 9.82
CA GLU A 172 -3.95 12.06 10.07
C GLU A 172 -3.54 13.28 9.23
N GLY A 173 -2.27 13.66 9.29
CA GLY A 173 -1.74 14.79 8.53
C GLY A 173 -2.00 16.18 9.12
N LEU A 174 -1.64 17.20 8.35
CA LEU A 174 -1.93 18.59 8.70
C LEU A 174 -3.37 18.96 8.34
N ASP A 175 -3.95 19.86 9.12
CA ASP A 175 -5.21 20.50 8.73
C ASP A 175 -4.98 21.37 7.48
N ILE A 176 -5.92 21.35 6.53
CA ILE A 176 -5.84 22.16 5.30
C ILE A 176 -5.70 23.66 5.60
N ALA A 177 -6.20 24.16 6.74
CA ALA A 177 -5.98 25.54 7.20
C ALA A 177 -4.50 25.88 7.45
N SER A 178 -3.64 24.87 7.66
CA SER A 178 -2.20 25.05 7.82
C SER A 178 -1.46 25.25 6.49
N PHE A 179 -2.13 25.01 5.36
CA PHE A 179 -1.55 25.19 4.03
C PHE A 179 -1.73 26.63 3.52
N PRO A 180 -0.79 27.13 2.70
CA PRO A 180 -0.81 28.50 2.22
C PRO A 180 -2.08 28.84 1.44
N LYS A 181 -2.62 30.04 1.71
CA LYS A 181 -3.80 30.58 1.01
C LYS A 181 -3.38 31.16 -0.34
N ASN A 182 -4.29 31.12 -1.32
CA ASN A 182 -4.11 31.70 -2.66
C ASN A 182 -2.93 31.12 -3.48
N ILE A 183 -2.29 30.05 -3.03
CA ILE A 183 -1.24 29.35 -3.78
C ILE A 183 -1.80 27.97 -4.14
N PRO A 184 -1.94 27.63 -5.44
CA PRO A 184 -2.33 26.28 -5.85
C PRO A 184 -1.36 25.23 -5.32
N ILE A 185 -1.90 24.16 -4.73
CA ILE A 185 -1.11 23.05 -4.19
C ILE A 185 -1.47 21.76 -4.93
N TYR A 186 -0.47 21.05 -5.46
CA TYR A 186 -0.60 19.74 -6.08
C TYR A 186 0.15 18.72 -5.22
N SER A 187 -0.55 17.68 -4.80
CA SER A 187 -0.01 16.63 -3.93
C SER A 187 -0.12 15.24 -4.55
N GLY A 188 0.90 14.42 -4.33
CA GLY A 188 0.77 12.95 -4.33
C GLY A 188 0.18 12.43 -3.00
N HIS A 189 0.33 11.14 -2.71
CA HIS A 189 -0.02 10.41 -1.47
C HIS A 189 -1.38 9.69 -1.51
N PHE A 190 -2.43 10.36 -1.98
CA PHE A 190 -3.74 9.72 -2.12
C PHE A 190 -4.07 9.47 -3.58
N HIS A 191 -4.46 8.23 -3.87
CA HIS A 191 -4.63 7.72 -5.23
C HIS A 191 -5.89 8.21 -5.92
N LYS A 192 -6.90 8.65 -5.15
CA LYS A 192 -8.12 9.23 -5.70
C LYS A 192 -7.83 10.66 -6.15
N PRO A 193 -7.98 11.00 -7.45
CA PRO A 193 -7.90 12.40 -7.87
C PRO A 193 -9.04 13.20 -7.24
N HIS A 194 -8.71 14.22 -6.45
CA HIS A 194 -9.72 15.08 -5.81
C HIS A 194 -9.14 16.43 -5.37
N THR A 195 -10.02 17.37 -5.04
CA THR A 195 -9.64 18.69 -4.54
C THR A 195 -10.27 18.94 -3.17
N ILE A 196 -9.47 19.47 -2.25
CA ILE A 196 -9.89 19.91 -0.93
C ILE A 196 -9.81 21.44 -0.93
N CYS A 197 -10.91 22.08 -0.55
CA CYS A 197 -11.01 23.52 -0.44
C CYS A 197 -11.44 23.90 0.98
N GLN A 198 -10.74 24.86 1.58
CA GLN A 198 -11.18 25.52 2.81
C GLN A 198 -10.78 27.00 2.75
N GLY A 199 -11.78 27.89 2.75
CA GLY A 199 -11.55 29.32 2.56
C GLY A 199 -10.85 29.60 1.23
N ARG A 200 -9.65 30.20 1.29
CA ARG A 200 -8.81 30.52 0.13
C ARG A 200 -7.68 29.50 -0.12
N THR A 201 -7.71 28.37 0.56
CA THR A 201 -6.72 27.30 0.38
C THR A 201 -7.33 26.21 -0.49
N THR A 202 -6.62 25.84 -1.55
CA THR A 202 -7.02 24.80 -2.49
C THR A 202 -5.86 23.83 -2.70
N LEU A 203 -6.09 22.57 -2.35
CA LEU A 203 -5.12 21.48 -2.54
C LEU A 203 -5.75 20.41 -3.42
N ARG A 204 -5.03 20.01 -4.47
CA ARG A 204 -5.42 18.93 -5.37
C ARG A 204 -4.51 17.73 -5.14
N TYR A 205 -5.12 16.59 -4.84
CA TYR A 205 -4.46 15.31 -5.02
C TYR A 205 -4.53 14.94 -6.49
N VAL A 206 -3.36 14.76 -7.11
CA VAL A 206 -3.22 14.37 -8.52
C VAL A 206 -3.81 12.98 -8.74
N GLY A 207 -3.61 12.09 -7.77
CA GLY A 207 -4.01 10.70 -7.82
C GLY A 207 -3.01 9.81 -8.54
N SER A 208 -3.24 8.51 -8.43
CA SER A 208 -2.52 7.49 -9.18
C SER A 208 -2.93 7.54 -10.66
N PRO A 209 -2.07 7.07 -11.58
CA PRO A 209 -2.36 7.13 -13.01
C PRO A 209 -3.19 5.93 -13.50
N TYR A 210 -3.39 4.92 -12.64
CA TYR A 210 -4.22 3.74 -12.88
C TYR A 210 -4.84 3.27 -11.55
N GLN A 211 -5.82 2.37 -11.59
CA GLN A 211 -6.44 1.84 -10.38
C GLN A 211 -5.52 0.80 -9.72
N THR A 212 -4.85 1.17 -8.62
CA THR A 212 -3.85 0.31 -7.97
C THR A 212 -4.49 -0.77 -7.08
N SER A 213 -5.73 -0.54 -6.64
CA SER A 213 -6.48 -1.41 -5.74
C SER A 213 -7.99 -1.30 -5.95
N LEU A 214 -8.74 -2.25 -5.37
CA LEU A 214 -10.21 -2.28 -5.44
C LEU A 214 -10.87 -1.05 -4.79
N SER A 215 -10.17 -0.32 -3.91
CA SER A 215 -10.70 0.91 -3.30
C SER A 215 -10.82 2.08 -4.30
N GLU A 216 -10.20 1.93 -5.47
CA GLU A 216 -10.21 2.89 -6.57
C GLU A 216 -11.14 2.46 -7.72
N ALA A 217 -11.97 1.44 -7.50
CA ALA A 217 -12.87 0.91 -8.51
C ALA A 217 -13.78 2.00 -9.08
N GLY A 218 -13.87 2.04 -10.41
CA GLY A 218 -14.66 3.03 -11.15
C GLY A 218 -14.12 4.47 -11.13
N GLN A 219 -12.99 4.75 -10.45
CA GLN A 219 -12.41 6.09 -10.44
C GLN A 219 -11.74 6.42 -11.77
N GLU A 220 -12.07 7.61 -12.30
CA GLU A 220 -11.37 8.21 -13.42
C GLU A 220 -10.00 8.72 -12.97
N LYS A 221 -8.96 8.44 -13.77
CA LYS A 221 -7.57 8.83 -13.50
C LYS A 221 -7.14 9.91 -14.48
N TYR A 222 -6.13 10.71 -14.13
CA TYR A 222 -5.75 11.87 -14.92
C TYR A 222 -4.25 12.08 -14.99
N PHE A 223 -3.81 12.68 -16.08
CA PHE A 223 -2.57 13.47 -16.13
C PHE A 223 -2.92 14.96 -16.16
N TYR A 224 -1.96 15.78 -15.73
CA TYR A 224 -2.11 17.23 -15.66
C TYR A 224 -0.97 17.89 -16.40
N CYS A 225 -1.22 19.04 -17.01
CA CYS A 225 -0.18 19.91 -17.53
C CYS A 225 -0.20 21.25 -16.80
N VAL A 226 0.95 21.63 -16.28
CA VAL A 226 1.20 22.95 -15.69
C VAL A 226 2.21 23.70 -16.54
N GLN A 227 2.07 25.01 -16.63
CA GLN A 227 2.97 25.87 -17.38
C GLN A 227 3.54 26.98 -16.51
N ARG A 228 4.84 27.24 -16.70
CA ARG A 228 5.55 28.38 -16.13
C ARG A 228 5.62 29.51 -17.16
N GLY A 229 5.22 30.71 -16.78
CA GLY A 229 5.30 31.89 -17.63
C GLY A 229 4.58 33.11 -17.05
N ASN A 230 4.47 34.16 -17.86
CA ASN A 230 3.77 35.38 -17.48
C ASN A 230 2.26 35.23 -17.68
N HIS A 231 1.59 34.66 -16.68
CA HIS A 231 0.14 34.43 -16.71
C HIS A 231 -0.69 35.61 -16.18
N GLY A 232 -0.05 36.75 -15.91
CA GLY A 232 -0.68 37.92 -15.27
C GLY A 232 -0.89 37.74 -13.76
N VAL A 233 -1.20 38.84 -13.06
CA VAL A 233 -1.47 38.81 -11.60
C VAL A 233 -2.70 37.96 -11.32
N VAL A 234 -2.52 36.84 -10.61
CA VAL A 234 -3.63 36.04 -10.08
C VAL A 234 -4.40 36.91 -9.07
N ALA A 235 -5.71 37.07 -9.28
CA ALA A 235 -6.57 37.85 -8.40
C ALA A 235 -6.42 37.39 -6.94
N GLY A 236 -5.84 38.25 -6.08
CA GLY A 236 -5.64 37.95 -4.66
C GLY A 236 -4.26 38.30 -4.09
N VAL A 237 -3.30 38.71 -4.93
CA VAL A 237 -2.06 39.36 -4.51
C VAL A 237 -2.23 40.86 -4.73
N GLU A 238 -2.28 41.65 -3.66
CA GLU A 238 -2.22 43.11 -3.79
C GLU A 238 -0.90 43.47 -4.48
N ALA A 239 -1.00 44.03 -5.67
CA ALA A 239 0.15 44.51 -6.43
C ALA A 239 0.80 45.65 -5.63
N ALA A 240 1.99 45.40 -5.10
CA ALA A 240 2.87 46.48 -4.70
C ALA A 240 3.13 47.35 -5.94
N ALA A 241 2.85 48.64 -5.81
CA ALA A 241 2.73 49.60 -6.90
C ALA A 241 3.97 49.67 -7.81
N SER A 242 3.68 49.82 -9.11
CA SER A 242 4.44 50.52 -10.15
C SER A 242 5.97 50.68 -9.96
N VAL A 243 6.73 49.77 -10.55
CA VAL A 243 8.07 50.06 -11.07
C VAL A 243 8.15 49.45 -12.47
N ALA A 244 8.32 50.30 -13.48
CA ALA A 244 8.16 49.95 -14.90
C ALA A 244 9.27 49.05 -15.50
N ASP A 245 10.29 48.70 -14.71
CA ASP A 245 11.48 47.98 -15.18
C ASP A 245 11.73 46.64 -14.46
N TYR A 246 10.76 46.13 -13.69
CA TYR A 246 10.87 44.79 -13.09
C TYR A 246 10.14 43.78 -13.99
N GLU A 247 10.89 42.87 -14.63
CA GLU A 247 10.29 41.69 -15.25
C GLU A 247 9.43 40.99 -14.18
N GLN A 248 8.13 40.88 -14.46
CA GLN A 248 7.20 40.17 -13.58
C GLN A 248 7.72 38.73 -13.39
N PRO A 249 7.80 38.22 -12.14
CA PRO A 249 8.27 36.86 -11.92
C PRO A 249 7.33 35.88 -12.61
N GLU A 250 7.90 34.91 -13.34
CA GLU A 250 7.12 33.86 -13.97
C GLU A 250 6.30 33.10 -12.92
N THR A 251 5.04 32.84 -13.25
CA THR A 251 4.10 32.13 -12.39
C THR A 251 3.79 30.75 -12.96
N TRP A 252 3.34 29.83 -12.10
CA TRP A 252 2.84 28.53 -12.52
C TRP A 252 1.32 28.52 -12.64
N LYS A 253 0.80 27.82 -13.65
CA LYS A 253 -0.64 27.65 -13.86
C LYS A 253 -0.95 26.27 -14.45
N GLU A 254 -1.99 25.60 -13.96
CA GLU A 254 -2.56 24.44 -14.65
C GLU A 254 -3.24 24.91 -15.94
N VAL A 255 -2.86 24.31 -17.06
CA VAL A 255 -3.38 24.67 -18.39
C VAL A 255 -4.21 23.57 -19.02
N GLU A 256 -4.02 22.33 -18.57
CA GLU A 256 -4.71 21.17 -19.13
C GLU A 256 -4.79 20.04 -18.11
N ARG A 257 -5.86 19.24 -18.22
CA ARG A 257 -6.00 17.95 -17.55
C ARG A 257 -6.74 17.02 -18.50
N TRP A 258 -6.27 15.78 -18.62
CA TRP A 258 -6.91 14.78 -19.47
C TRP A 258 -6.93 13.41 -18.80
N VAL A 259 -7.88 12.58 -19.22
CA VAL A 259 -8.11 11.25 -18.67
C VAL A 259 -6.93 10.34 -19.01
N CYS A 260 -6.43 9.61 -18.02
CA CYS A 260 -5.49 8.51 -18.19
C CYS A 260 -6.26 7.20 -18.19
N ASP A 261 -6.34 6.56 -19.36
CA ASP A 261 -7.03 5.28 -19.56
C ASP A 261 -6.01 4.15 -19.78
N ILE A 262 -5.16 3.92 -18.77
CA ILE A 262 -4.06 2.93 -18.82
C ILE A 262 -4.23 1.90 -17.70
N GLY A 263 -3.94 0.65 -18.01
CA GLY A 263 -4.05 -0.47 -17.09
C GLY A 263 -5.46 -1.05 -17.06
N ARG A 264 -5.64 -2.07 -16.21
CA ARG A 264 -6.95 -2.69 -16.01
C ARG A 264 -7.88 -1.75 -15.24
N LYS A 265 -9.15 -1.74 -15.62
CA LYS A 265 -10.22 -1.14 -14.81
C LYS A 265 -10.73 -2.15 -13.79
N ILE A 266 -11.05 -1.64 -12.61
CA ILE A 266 -11.69 -2.39 -11.55
C ILE A 266 -13.11 -1.87 -11.40
N PHE A 267 -14.06 -2.78 -11.49
CA PHE A 267 -15.47 -2.52 -11.28
C PHE A 267 -15.92 -3.16 -9.97
N ARG A 268 -16.79 -2.47 -9.25
CA ARG A 268 -17.42 -2.99 -8.04
C ARG A 268 -18.92 -2.75 -8.13
N ALA A 269 -19.71 -3.79 -7.95
CA ALA A 269 -21.16 -3.69 -7.90
C ALA A 269 -21.75 -4.53 -6.77
N SER A 270 -22.98 -4.19 -6.39
CA SER A 270 -23.78 -4.95 -5.43
C SER A 270 -24.85 -5.83 -6.09
N SER A 271 -24.78 -6.01 -7.41
CA SER A 271 -25.74 -6.80 -8.18
C SER A 271 -25.09 -7.40 -9.43
N PRO A 272 -25.37 -8.67 -9.76
CA PRO A 272 -25.00 -9.27 -11.05
C PRO A 272 -25.59 -8.59 -12.28
N SER A 273 -26.63 -7.78 -12.13
CA SER A 273 -27.28 -7.06 -13.24
C SER A 273 -26.75 -5.64 -13.48
N ASP A 274 -25.61 -5.29 -12.89
CA ASP A 274 -25.05 -3.95 -13.01
C ASP A 274 -24.61 -3.63 -14.46
N ALA A 275 -25.15 -2.55 -15.00
CA ALA A 275 -24.89 -2.14 -16.38
C ALA A 275 -23.43 -1.73 -16.64
N SER A 276 -22.67 -1.39 -15.59
CA SER A 276 -21.26 -0.98 -15.71
C SER A 276 -20.36 -2.08 -16.29
N PHE A 277 -20.76 -3.35 -16.23
CA PHE A 277 -20.00 -4.46 -16.81
C PHE A 277 -20.04 -4.49 -18.35
N SER A 278 -20.98 -3.79 -18.96
CA SER A 278 -21.08 -3.69 -20.43
C SER A 278 -19.88 -3.00 -21.06
N VAL A 279 -19.21 -2.10 -20.33
CA VAL A 279 -18.02 -1.38 -20.79
C VAL A 279 -16.69 -2.03 -20.40
N ALA A 280 -16.73 -3.10 -19.59
CA ALA A 280 -15.53 -3.84 -19.19
C ALA A 280 -14.90 -4.60 -20.37
N LYS A 281 -13.57 -4.67 -20.40
CA LYS A 281 -12.79 -5.28 -21.48
C LYS A 281 -11.91 -6.42 -20.96
N ALA A 282 -11.41 -7.27 -21.85
CA ALA A 282 -10.48 -8.32 -21.49
C ALA A 282 -9.31 -7.78 -20.63
N GLY A 283 -9.01 -8.46 -19.52
CA GLY A 283 -8.01 -8.05 -18.53
C GLY A 283 -8.54 -7.13 -17.41
N ASP A 284 -9.75 -6.58 -17.53
CA ASP A 284 -10.41 -5.85 -16.43
C ASP A 284 -10.80 -6.80 -15.29
N ARG A 285 -11.05 -6.23 -14.11
CA ARG A 285 -11.49 -6.96 -12.92
C ARG A 285 -12.86 -6.49 -12.47
N VAL A 286 -13.77 -7.41 -12.25
CA VAL A 286 -15.12 -7.17 -11.76
C VAL A 286 -15.30 -7.86 -10.41
N VAL A 287 -15.69 -7.11 -9.39
CA VAL A 287 -16.03 -7.65 -8.07
C VAL A 287 -17.51 -7.41 -7.79
N VAL A 288 -18.26 -8.49 -7.62
CA VAL A 288 -19.72 -8.42 -7.41
C VAL A 288 -20.05 -8.95 -6.03
N THR A 289 -20.71 -8.14 -5.22
CA THR A 289 -21.43 -8.64 -4.05
C THR A 289 -22.75 -9.25 -4.51
N VAL A 290 -22.94 -10.55 -4.33
CA VAL A 290 -24.07 -11.36 -4.81
C VAL A 290 -25.18 -11.37 -3.76
N PRO A 291 -26.33 -10.73 -4.03
CA PRO A 291 -27.47 -10.78 -3.13
C PRO A 291 -28.03 -12.20 -2.99
N THR A 292 -28.63 -12.48 -1.83
CA THR A 292 -29.29 -13.78 -1.59
C THR A 292 -30.37 -14.03 -2.64
N GLY A 293 -30.36 -15.20 -3.28
CA GLY A 293 -31.32 -15.57 -4.33
C GLY A 293 -30.93 -15.15 -5.75
N GLN A 294 -29.78 -14.49 -5.93
CA GLN A 294 -29.23 -14.15 -7.24
C GLN A 294 -28.01 -15.00 -7.62
N GLU A 295 -27.78 -16.12 -6.95
CA GLU A 295 -26.61 -16.99 -7.18
C GLU A 295 -26.59 -17.54 -8.61
N HIS A 296 -27.75 -17.91 -9.16
CA HIS A 296 -27.85 -18.38 -10.53
C HIS A 296 -27.53 -17.29 -11.56
N ALA A 297 -28.03 -16.06 -11.34
CA ALA A 297 -27.71 -14.92 -12.19
C ALA A 297 -26.21 -14.56 -12.11
N ALA A 298 -25.61 -14.66 -10.91
CA ALA A 298 -24.18 -14.44 -10.72
C ALA A 298 -23.32 -15.48 -11.44
N GLN A 299 -23.75 -16.75 -11.48
CA GLN A 299 -23.07 -17.82 -12.22
C GLN A 299 -23.14 -17.60 -13.74
N ILE A 300 -24.28 -17.14 -14.26
CA ILE A 300 -24.42 -16.77 -15.68
C ILE A 300 -23.47 -15.62 -16.02
N LEU A 301 -23.49 -14.54 -15.22
CA LEU A 301 -22.59 -13.39 -15.40
C LEU A 301 -21.12 -13.82 -15.35
N LEU A 302 -20.75 -14.70 -14.41
CA LEU A 302 -19.39 -15.21 -14.27
C LEU A 302 -18.91 -15.85 -15.58
N ALA A 303 -19.72 -16.73 -16.17
CA ALA A 303 -19.40 -17.40 -17.42
C ALA A 303 -19.27 -16.40 -18.58
N GLU A 304 -20.22 -15.47 -18.72
CA GLU A 304 -20.23 -14.45 -19.79
C GLU A 304 -18.99 -13.53 -19.73
N LEU A 305 -18.62 -13.08 -18.54
CA LEU A 305 -17.47 -12.18 -18.36
C LEU A 305 -16.14 -12.93 -18.51
N GLN A 306 -16.04 -14.17 -18.02
CA GLN A 306 -14.85 -15.00 -18.20
C GLN A 306 -14.59 -15.35 -19.68
N GLU A 307 -15.64 -15.59 -20.47
CA GLU A 307 -15.52 -15.80 -21.92
C GLU A 307 -14.97 -14.56 -22.63
N ARG A 308 -15.26 -13.37 -22.11
CA ARG A 308 -14.69 -12.08 -22.57
C ARG A 308 -13.27 -11.82 -22.04
N GLY A 309 -12.68 -12.74 -21.28
CA GLY A 309 -11.35 -12.61 -20.68
C GLY A 309 -11.29 -11.63 -19.50
N ILE A 310 -12.41 -11.42 -18.80
CA ILE A 310 -12.50 -10.52 -17.63
C ILE A 310 -12.29 -11.34 -16.36
N GLU A 311 -11.48 -10.81 -15.42
CA GLU A 311 -11.32 -11.39 -14.09
C GLU A 311 -12.57 -11.08 -13.24
N VAL A 312 -13.24 -12.10 -12.70
CA VAL A 312 -14.47 -11.93 -11.92
C VAL A 312 -14.31 -12.53 -10.53
N GLU A 313 -14.66 -11.77 -9.51
CA GLU A 313 -14.73 -12.20 -8.12
C GLU A 313 -16.14 -12.02 -7.58
N LEU A 314 -16.81 -13.13 -7.25
CA LEU A 314 -18.11 -13.13 -6.60
C LEU A 314 -17.94 -13.17 -5.08
N LYS A 315 -18.54 -12.22 -4.38
CA LYS A 315 -18.58 -12.17 -2.91
C LYS A 315 -20.02 -12.37 -2.45
N PRO A 316 -20.32 -13.27 -1.51
CA PRO A 316 -21.66 -13.35 -0.95
C PRO A 316 -22.04 -12.05 -0.26
N GLU A 317 -23.32 -11.66 -0.35
CA GLU A 317 -23.87 -10.55 0.42
C GLU A 317 -23.79 -10.84 1.92
N ASP A 318 -23.16 -9.92 2.65
CA ASP A 318 -22.99 -10.01 4.09
C ASP A 318 -24.30 -9.62 4.78
N ASN A 319 -25.31 -10.49 4.72
CA ASN A 319 -26.67 -10.18 5.19
C ASN A 319 -26.80 -10.36 6.72
N PRO A 320 -27.14 -9.31 7.48
CA PRO A 320 -27.33 -9.42 8.94
C PRO A 320 -28.44 -10.40 9.35
N LEU A 321 -29.39 -10.71 8.45
CA LEU A 321 -30.45 -11.70 8.70
C LEU A 321 -29.96 -13.15 8.62
N THR A 322 -29.02 -13.50 7.72
CA THR A 322 -28.37 -14.83 7.73
C THR A 322 -27.48 -14.99 8.96
N ARG A 323 -26.84 -13.91 9.42
CA ARG A 323 -26.17 -13.85 10.73
C ARG A 323 -27.12 -14.16 11.89
N ARG A 324 -28.33 -13.58 11.88
CA ARG A 324 -29.38 -13.84 12.90
C ARG A 324 -29.98 -15.25 12.80
N ARG A 325 -30.16 -15.80 11.61
CA ARG A 325 -30.71 -17.15 11.41
C ARG A 325 -29.74 -18.23 11.90
N ASN A 326 -28.44 -18.02 11.65
CA ASN A 326 -27.37 -18.88 12.19
C ASN A 326 -27.14 -18.66 13.70
N ALA A 327 -27.33 -17.43 14.21
CA ALA A 327 -27.28 -17.15 15.65
C ALA A 327 -28.50 -17.71 16.44
N ALA A 328 -29.69 -17.76 15.83
CA ALA A 328 -30.88 -18.34 16.42
C ALA A 328 -30.82 -19.88 16.47
N ALA A 329 -30.18 -20.52 15.49
CA ALA A 329 -29.85 -21.95 15.56
C ALA A 329 -28.75 -22.26 16.59
N ALA A 330 -27.91 -21.28 16.94
CA ALA A 330 -26.81 -21.40 17.89
C ALA A 330 -27.10 -20.79 19.29
N GLY A 331 -28.33 -20.36 19.57
CA GLY A 331 -28.76 -19.92 20.90
C GLY A 331 -28.11 -18.65 21.46
N ALA A 332 -27.64 -17.72 20.63
CA ALA A 332 -27.01 -16.49 21.09
C ALA A 332 -27.98 -15.28 21.04
N SER A 333 -28.22 -14.64 22.19
CA SER A 333 -29.07 -13.46 22.29
C SER A 333 -28.48 -12.24 21.57
N SER A 334 -29.34 -11.48 20.93
CA SER A 334 -29.02 -10.25 20.23
C SER A 334 -28.64 -9.14 21.21
N ASN A 335 -27.37 -8.73 21.21
CA ASN A 335 -26.94 -7.32 21.22
C ASN A 335 -25.41 -7.25 21.07
N ASP A 336 -24.95 -6.26 20.29
CA ASP A 336 -23.57 -5.93 19.94
C ASP A 336 -22.84 -6.87 18.97
N VAL A 337 -23.08 -6.68 17.66
CA VAL A 337 -22.12 -7.08 16.63
C VAL A 337 -21.17 -5.91 16.40
N VAL A 338 -20.05 -5.94 17.12
CA VAL A 338 -18.90 -5.05 16.91
C VAL A 338 -18.14 -5.55 15.67
N PRO A 339 -17.73 -4.72 14.70
CA PRO A 339 -16.87 -5.15 13.58
C PRO A 339 -15.63 -5.91 14.09
N VAL A 340 -15.12 -6.93 13.39
CA VAL A 340 -13.94 -7.72 13.86
C VAL A 340 -12.74 -6.81 14.15
N GLU A 341 -12.61 -5.74 13.37
CA GLU A 341 -11.60 -4.68 13.50
C GLU A 341 -11.71 -3.88 14.80
N ASP A 342 -12.90 -3.86 15.40
CA ASP A 342 -13.24 -3.22 16.66
C ASP A 342 -13.44 -4.24 17.81
N MET A 343 -13.35 -5.55 17.52
CA MET A 343 -13.51 -6.61 18.51
C MET A 343 -12.18 -6.84 19.25
N ASP A 344 -12.27 -6.90 20.58
CA ASP A 344 -11.17 -7.34 21.42
C ASP A 344 -10.80 -8.82 21.11
N PRO A 345 -9.51 -9.21 21.12
CA PRO A 345 -9.07 -10.57 20.76
C PRO A 345 -9.82 -11.70 21.48
N LEU A 346 -10.25 -11.48 22.73
CA LEU A 346 -11.09 -12.44 23.46
C LEU A 346 -12.46 -12.66 22.81
N ARG A 347 -13.07 -11.60 22.29
CA ARG A 347 -14.38 -11.65 21.64
C ARG A 347 -14.28 -12.30 20.26
N ILE A 348 -13.18 -12.04 19.55
CA ILE A 348 -12.86 -12.70 18.27
C ILE A 348 -12.72 -14.21 18.48
N PHE A 349 -11.93 -14.63 19.47
CA PHE A 349 -11.70 -16.05 19.74
C PHE A 349 -12.97 -16.79 20.18
N ARG A 350 -13.83 -16.18 21.02
CA ARG A 350 -15.15 -16.76 21.34
C ARG A 350 -16.02 -16.93 20.10
N SER A 351 -16.04 -15.91 19.23
CA SER A 351 -16.81 -15.98 17.97
C SER A 351 -16.29 -17.09 17.07
N PHE A 352 -14.98 -17.24 16.94
CA PHE A 352 -14.35 -18.31 16.18
C PHE A 352 -14.72 -19.70 16.73
N MET A 353 -14.57 -19.91 18.04
CA MET A 353 -14.92 -21.20 18.66
C MET A 353 -16.42 -21.52 18.56
N SER A 354 -17.30 -20.52 18.58
CA SER A 354 -18.75 -20.72 18.38
C SER A 354 -19.11 -21.10 16.94
N GLN A 355 -18.34 -20.62 15.96
CA GLN A 355 -18.49 -20.99 14.55
C GLN A 355 -17.94 -22.39 14.26
N LEU A 356 -16.87 -22.77 14.97
CA LEU A 356 -16.25 -24.08 14.83
C LEU A 356 -17.18 -25.23 15.26
N SER A 357 -18.03 -24.98 16.26
CA SER A 357 -19.03 -25.93 16.77
C SER A 357 -20.33 -25.97 15.92
N SER A 358 -20.46 -25.10 14.92
CA SER A 358 -21.63 -25.01 14.04
C SER A 358 -21.32 -25.29 12.56
N ASN A 359 -20.07 -25.61 12.22
CA ASN A 359 -19.63 -25.93 10.85
C ASN A 359 -18.99 -27.34 10.78
N PRO A 360 -19.70 -28.35 10.23
CA PRO A 360 -19.24 -29.74 10.17
C PRO A 360 -17.93 -29.96 9.40
N GLU A 361 -17.62 -29.11 8.42
CA GLU A 361 -16.40 -29.24 7.60
C GLU A 361 -15.15 -28.75 8.35
N LEU A 362 -15.28 -27.65 9.11
CA LEU A 362 -14.21 -27.16 9.99
C LEU A 362 -14.02 -28.08 11.21
N GLU A 363 -15.09 -28.67 11.72
CA GLU A 363 -15.06 -29.63 12.83
C GLU A 363 -14.35 -30.94 12.42
N ALA A 364 -14.52 -31.38 11.17
CA ALA A 364 -13.80 -32.52 10.60
C ALA A 364 -12.28 -32.26 10.49
N SER A 365 -11.89 -31.04 10.13
CA SER A 365 -10.48 -30.64 10.02
C SER A 365 -9.76 -30.55 11.37
N LEU A 366 -10.49 -30.35 12.48
CA LEU A 366 -9.92 -30.39 13.83
C LEU A 366 -9.84 -31.82 14.37
N GLY A 367 -10.80 -32.68 14.00
CA GLY A 367 -10.82 -34.09 14.36
C GLY A 367 -9.69 -34.91 13.73
N SER A 368 -9.17 -34.49 12.57
CA SER A 368 -8.04 -35.15 11.90
C SER A 368 -6.66 -34.79 12.48
N ALA A 369 -6.57 -33.81 13.38
CA ALA A 369 -5.32 -33.46 14.06
C ALA A 369 -5.01 -34.37 15.27
N VAL A 370 -5.90 -35.32 15.59
CA VAL A 370 -5.76 -36.27 16.70
C VAL A 370 -5.77 -37.70 16.12
N ASP A 371 -4.67 -38.10 15.51
CA ASP A 371 -4.51 -39.48 15.03
C ASP A 371 -3.90 -40.37 16.12
N ASP A 372 -4.76 -41.00 16.92
CA ASP A 372 -4.64 -42.44 17.18
C ASP A 372 -5.96 -43.02 17.77
N LYS A 373 -6.53 -43.98 17.04
CA LYS A 373 -7.54 -44.98 17.46
C LYS A 373 -8.42 -44.67 18.67
N MET A 374 -9.46 -43.85 18.50
CA MET A 374 -10.76 -44.08 19.17
C MET A 374 -11.84 -43.19 18.56
N SER A 375 -12.97 -43.79 18.17
CA SER A 375 -14.21 -43.05 17.92
C SER A 375 -14.65 -42.37 19.21
N LEU A 376 -14.24 -41.11 19.42
CA LEU A 376 -14.68 -40.32 20.57
C LEU A 376 -16.18 -40.03 20.45
N ASN A 377 -16.95 -40.50 21.43
CA ASN A 377 -18.38 -40.19 21.50
C ASN A 377 -18.61 -38.68 21.67
N LYS A 378 -19.79 -38.21 21.27
CA LYS A 378 -20.20 -36.80 21.25
C LYS A 378 -19.92 -36.04 22.57
N ALA A 379 -20.01 -36.72 23.71
CA ALA A 379 -19.69 -36.14 25.02
C ALA A 379 -18.20 -35.81 25.21
N ALA A 380 -17.29 -36.67 24.72
CA ALA A 380 -15.85 -36.46 24.83
C ALA A 380 -15.35 -35.37 23.85
N LYS A 381 -16.01 -35.21 22.69
CA LYS A 381 -15.74 -34.11 21.76
C LYS A 381 -16.17 -32.75 22.33
N ASN A 382 -17.32 -32.70 23.00
CA ASN A 382 -17.77 -31.50 23.70
C ASN A 382 -16.82 -31.11 24.85
N ASP A 383 -16.25 -32.10 25.56
CA ASP A 383 -15.26 -31.88 26.62
C ASP A 383 -13.93 -31.31 26.08
N LEU A 384 -13.46 -31.80 24.92
CA LEU A 384 -12.27 -31.26 24.25
C LEU A 384 -12.50 -29.82 23.76
N HIS A 385 -13.66 -29.54 23.17
CA HIS A 385 -14.02 -28.19 22.72
C HIS A 385 -14.10 -27.20 23.89
N ALA A 386 -14.64 -27.64 25.04
CA ALA A 386 -14.67 -26.85 26.27
C ALA A 386 -13.25 -26.55 26.79
N LYS A 387 -12.35 -27.54 26.80
CA LYS A 387 -10.94 -27.38 27.22
C LYS A 387 -10.16 -26.44 26.31
N VAL A 388 -10.32 -26.54 24.99
CA VAL A 388 -9.66 -25.64 24.01
C VAL A 388 -10.18 -24.21 24.14
N LEU A 389 -11.48 -24.04 24.35
CA LEU A 389 -12.08 -22.73 24.61
C LEU A 389 -11.55 -22.13 25.91
N GLU A 390 -11.47 -22.92 26.98
CA GLU A 390 -10.96 -22.49 28.28
C GLU A 390 -9.48 -22.08 28.21
N GLU A 391 -8.61 -22.93 27.67
CA GLU A 391 -7.17 -22.62 27.55
C GLU A 391 -6.90 -21.44 26.60
N GLY A 392 -7.62 -21.35 25.48
CA GLY A 392 -7.48 -20.23 24.56
C GLY A 392 -7.94 -18.91 25.18
N LEU A 393 -9.01 -18.92 25.96
CA LEU A 393 -9.47 -17.73 26.70
C LEU A 393 -8.51 -17.35 27.83
N LEU A 394 -7.99 -18.31 28.58
CA LEU A 394 -6.98 -18.06 29.61
C LEU A 394 -5.71 -17.46 29.00
N THR A 395 -5.28 -17.97 27.84
CA THR A 395 -4.11 -17.45 27.10
C THR A 395 -4.34 -16.02 26.62
N LEU A 396 -5.49 -15.73 26.03
CA LEU A 396 -5.82 -14.38 25.56
C LEU A 396 -6.06 -13.39 26.70
N GLN A 397 -6.58 -13.83 27.85
CA GLN A 397 -6.70 -13.00 29.05
C GLN A 397 -5.33 -12.66 29.64
N ARG A 398 -4.38 -13.62 29.61
CA ARG A 398 -2.97 -13.37 29.97
C ARG A 398 -2.32 -12.34 29.04
N LEU A 399 -2.66 -12.36 27.75
CA LEU A 399 -2.12 -11.43 26.75
C LEU A 399 -2.73 -10.02 26.85
N ASN A 400 -4.06 -9.90 27.04
CA ASN A 400 -4.75 -8.61 27.11
C ASN A 400 -4.48 -7.81 28.41
N GLY A 401 -3.96 -8.45 29.46
CA GLY A 401 -3.58 -7.79 30.71
C GLY A 401 -2.35 -6.88 30.64
N THR A 402 -1.79 -6.60 29.45
CA THR A 402 -0.54 -5.84 29.25
C THR A 402 -0.75 -4.45 28.63
N LYS A 403 -1.70 -3.65 29.15
CA LYS A 403 -1.61 -2.19 29.04
C LYS A 403 -1.16 -1.62 30.38
N ALA A 404 0.02 -1.00 30.40
CA ALA A 404 0.48 -0.18 31.49
C ALA A 404 -0.44 1.04 31.65
N ILE A 405 -1.53 0.87 32.41
CA ILE A 405 -1.92 1.86 33.40
C ILE A 405 -0.91 1.68 34.52
N SER A 406 -0.23 2.76 34.88
CA SER A 406 0.58 2.83 36.10
C SER A 406 -0.22 2.29 37.29
N GLY A 407 0.13 1.08 37.72
CA GLY A 407 -0.43 0.40 38.90
C GLY A 407 -0.94 -1.01 38.62
N GLY A 408 -0.04 -2.01 38.64
CA GLY A 408 -0.40 -3.42 38.67
C GLY A 408 0.70 -4.33 38.12
N GLY A 409 1.34 -5.12 38.99
CA GLY A 409 2.49 -5.97 38.65
C GLY A 409 2.14 -7.15 37.73
N GLY A 410 2.11 -6.90 36.41
CA GLY A 410 2.09 -7.95 35.39
C GLY A 410 3.43 -8.69 35.38
N ARG A 411 3.40 -10.01 35.56
CA ARG A 411 4.58 -10.86 35.42
C ARG A 411 4.90 -11.05 33.94
N GLU A 412 6.10 -10.64 33.54
CA GLU A 412 6.71 -11.01 32.26
C GLU A 412 6.68 -12.53 32.09
N CYS A 413 6.12 -13.04 30.98
CA CYS A 413 6.20 -14.45 30.63
C CYS A 413 7.37 -14.63 29.66
N LEU A 414 8.44 -15.26 30.15
CA LEU A 414 9.60 -15.60 29.36
C LEU A 414 9.34 -16.91 28.59
N LEU A 415 9.09 -16.80 27.28
CA LEU A 415 9.07 -17.95 26.38
C LEU A 415 10.50 -18.33 26.03
N ARG A 416 10.96 -19.48 26.54
CA ARG A 416 12.27 -20.05 26.22
C ARG A 416 12.05 -21.27 25.32
N PHE A 417 12.59 -21.20 24.10
CA PHE A 417 12.61 -22.34 23.19
C PHE A 417 13.83 -23.21 23.51
N GLU A 418 13.59 -24.49 23.72
CA GLU A 418 14.65 -25.45 24.07
C GLU A 418 15.24 -26.12 22.83
N THR A 419 14.41 -26.64 21.91
CA THR A 419 14.85 -27.29 20.67
C THR A 419 13.82 -27.11 19.55
N VAL A 420 14.23 -27.32 18.30
CA VAL A 420 13.35 -27.48 17.14
C VAL A 420 13.76 -28.70 16.34
N THR A 421 12.77 -29.46 15.89
CA THR A 421 12.96 -30.72 15.17
C THR A 421 12.36 -30.61 13.78
N LEU A 422 13.15 -30.94 12.76
CA LEU A 422 12.80 -30.83 11.35
C LEU A 422 12.76 -32.21 10.69
N SER A 423 11.65 -32.51 10.03
CA SER A 423 11.48 -33.65 9.14
C SER A 423 10.77 -33.18 7.87
N ASN A 424 11.25 -33.63 6.71
CA ASN A 424 10.71 -33.26 5.40
C ASN A 424 10.52 -31.74 5.19
N PHE A 425 11.48 -30.94 5.69
CA PHE A 425 11.41 -29.48 5.66
C PHE A 425 12.59 -28.87 4.91
N GLY A 426 12.33 -28.21 3.78
CA GLY A 426 13.37 -27.65 2.92
C GLY A 426 14.31 -28.74 2.39
N PRO A 427 15.65 -28.62 2.53
CA PRO A 427 16.60 -29.64 2.09
C PRO A 427 16.72 -30.83 3.06
N TYR A 428 15.99 -30.84 4.18
CA TYR A 428 16.01 -31.93 5.16
C TYR A 428 14.91 -32.94 4.87
N TYR A 429 15.12 -33.79 3.86
CA TYR A 429 14.20 -34.86 3.43
C TYR A 429 14.73 -36.26 3.79
N GLY A 430 13.82 -37.22 3.99
CA GLY A 430 14.15 -38.63 4.26
C GLY A 430 13.93 -39.07 5.70
N GLU A 431 14.36 -40.29 6.05
CA GLU A 431 14.13 -40.91 7.38
C GLU A 431 14.88 -40.23 8.53
N LYS A 432 15.82 -39.32 8.22
CA LYS A 432 16.69 -38.70 9.21
C LYS A 432 16.11 -37.35 9.68
N VAL A 433 15.61 -37.36 10.91
CA VAL A 433 15.15 -36.16 11.61
C VAL A 433 16.35 -35.31 12.04
N VAL A 434 16.27 -33.99 11.81
CA VAL A 434 17.31 -33.03 12.22
C VAL A 434 16.83 -32.22 13.42
N GLU A 435 17.57 -32.29 14.53
CA GLU A 435 17.29 -31.53 15.74
C GLU A 435 18.26 -30.35 15.88
N TYR A 436 17.72 -29.17 16.17
CA TYR A 436 18.47 -27.93 16.38
C TYR A 436 18.19 -27.35 17.76
N PRO A 437 19.19 -27.28 18.65
CA PRO A 437 19.01 -26.75 20.00
C PRO A 437 18.88 -25.22 20.00
N LEU A 438 17.99 -24.71 20.85
CA LEU A 438 17.59 -23.31 20.91
C LEU A 438 17.87 -22.63 22.27
N SER A 439 18.06 -23.39 23.36
CA SER A 439 18.33 -22.88 24.70
C SER A 439 19.81 -22.58 24.98
N ASP A 440 20.05 -21.65 25.93
CA ASP A 440 21.36 -21.27 26.50
C ASP A 440 22.47 -21.01 25.45
N ARG A 441 22.11 -20.38 24.33
CA ARG A 441 23.01 -20.17 23.20
C ARG A 441 23.95 -18.96 23.40
N GLY A 442 25.25 -19.22 23.32
CA GLY A 442 26.28 -18.22 23.01
C GLY A 442 26.46 -18.06 21.49
N LEU A 443 27.70 -17.86 21.04
CA LEU A 443 28.02 -17.88 19.61
C LEU A 443 27.88 -19.32 19.07
N VAL A 444 26.88 -19.57 18.21
CA VAL A 444 26.64 -20.89 17.61
C VAL A 444 27.07 -20.89 16.14
N LEU A 445 28.04 -21.76 15.80
CA LEU A 445 28.52 -21.96 14.44
C LEU A 445 27.74 -23.08 13.75
N ILE A 446 26.93 -22.75 12.75
CA ILE A 446 26.19 -23.72 11.93
C ILE A 446 27.00 -24.03 10.67
N LYS A 447 27.45 -25.28 10.53
CA LYS A 447 28.11 -25.80 9.33
C LYS A 447 27.20 -26.80 8.63
N GLY A 448 27.18 -26.77 7.31
CA GLY A 448 26.45 -27.72 6.48
C GLY A 448 27.19 -27.92 5.17
N GLN A 449 27.25 -29.17 4.71
CA GLN A 449 27.86 -29.58 3.45
C GLN A 449 26.81 -30.41 2.68
N SER A 450 26.55 -30.03 1.43
CA SER A 450 25.71 -30.81 0.52
C SER A 450 26.59 -31.79 -0.24
N THR A 451 26.20 -33.06 -0.28
CA THR A 451 26.97 -34.14 -0.91
C THR A 451 26.31 -34.70 -2.18
N ASP A 452 25.09 -34.26 -2.47
CA ASP A 452 24.22 -34.74 -3.54
C ASP A 452 23.54 -33.57 -4.26
N GLY A 453 24.22 -33.01 -5.26
CA GLY A 453 23.62 -32.07 -6.22
C GLY A 453 24.40 -30.77 -6.43
N THR A 454 23.95 -29.97 -7.41
CA THR A 454 24.52 -28.67 -7.84
C THR A 454 24.42 -27.57 -6.78
N GLY A 455 23.75 -27.83 -5.66
CA GLY A 455 23.70 -26.95 -4.49
C GLY A 455 25.01 -26.87 -3.68
N ALA A 456 26.04 -27.64 -4.05
CA ALA A 456 27.37 -27.58 -3.45
C ALA A 456 28.15 -26.30 -3.83
N ASP A 457 27.82 -25.68 -4.98
CA ASP A 457 28.49 -24.48 -5.49
C ASP A 457 27.92 -23.16 -4.93
N SER A 458 26.84 -23.26 -4.16
CA SER A 458 26.19 -22.13 -3.49
C SER A 458 25.95 -22.48 -2.03
N ASN A 459 25.71 -21.49 -1.16
CA ASN A 459 25.51 -21.69 0.28
C ASN A 459 24.23 -22.49 0.66
N GLY A 460 23.65 -23.26 -0.25
CA GLY A 460 22.36 -23.95 -0.24
C GLY A 460 22.23 -25.19 0.64
N ALA A 461 23.20 -25.49 1.52
CA ALA A 461 23.14 -26.62 2.47
C ALA A 461 22.07 -26.47 3.59
N GLY A 462 21.05 -25.61 3.43
CA GLY A 462 19.92 -25.49 4.37
C GLY A 462 20.18 -24.72 5.66
N LYS A 463 21.39 -24.18 5.88
CA LYS A 463 21.79 -23.52 7.15
C LYS A 463 20.81 -22.44 7.62
N THR A 464 20.38 -21.56 6.70
CA THR A 464 19.42 -20.49 7.02
C THR A 464 18.02 -21.05 7.29
N THR A 465 17.60 -22.05 6.53
CA THR A 465 16.31 -22.76 6.73
C THR A 465 16.25 -23.43 8.10
N LEU A 466 17.36 -24.03 8.55
CA LEU A 466 17.48 -24.59 9.91
C LEU A 466 17.34 -23.50 10.97
N ALA A 467 18.07 -22.39 10.82
CA ALA A 467 18.05 -21.28 11.77
C ALA A 467 16.68 -20.55 11.83
N MET A 468 15.97 -20.46 10.71
CA MET A 468 14.68 -19.76 10.58
C MET A 468 13.46 -20.69 10.73
N SER A 469 13.67 -21.99 10.96
CA SER A 469 12.59 -22.97 11.11
C SER A 469 11.59 -22.61 12.22
N VAL A 470 12.09 -22.10 13.35
CA VAL A 470 11.27 -21.63 14.48
C VAL A 470 10.37 -20.47 14.06
N LEU A 471 10.91 -19.54 13.26
CA LEU A 471 10.13 -18.42 12.74
C LEU A 471 9.00 -18.92 11.85
N TRP A 472 9.29 -19.91 11.00
CA TRP A 472 8.27 -20.55 10.18
C TRP A 472 7.20 -21.27 11.02
N CYS A 473 7.58 -21.98 12.08
CA CYS A 473 6.60 -22.60 12.98
C CYS A 473 5.66 -21.57 13.65
N LEU A 474 6.16 -20.38 13.94
CA LEU A 474 5.37 -19.33 14.61
C LEU A 474 4.55 -18.48 13.65
N THR A 475 5.00 -18.34 12.40
CA THR A 475 4.47 -17.32 11.47
C THR A 475 4.03 -17.87 10.11
N GLY A 476 4.32 -19.13 9.81
CA GLY A 476 4.16 -19.72 8.48
C GLY A 476 5.17 -19.19 7.44
N SER A 477 6.11 -18.32 7.84
CA SER A 477 7.08 -17.69 6.95
C SER A 477 8.52 -17.97 7.42
N LEU A 478 9.40 -18.29 6.47
CA LEU A 478 10.85 -18.34 6.68
C LEU A 478 11.50 -16.95 6.61
N ASP A 479 10.75 -15.94 6.16
CA ASP A 479 11.18 -14.57 6.03
C ASP A 479 10.62 -13.72 7.18
N ALA A 480 11.51 -13.09 7.94
CA ALA A 480 11.17 -12.17 9.03
C ALA A 480 10.68 -10.80 8.53
N ARG A 481 10.78 -10.53 7.22
CA ARG A 481 10.24 -9.32 6.60
C ARG A 481 8.72 -9.44 6.48
N VAL A 482 8.00 -8.42 6.93
CA VAL A 482 6.53 -8.33 6.80
C VAL A 482 6.18 -8.33 5.32
N VAL A 483 5.65 -9.44 4.81
CA VAL A 483 5.11 -9.53 3.45
C VAL A 483 3.67 -8.98 3.50
N GLY A 484 3.42 -7.91 2.75
CA GLY A 484 2.19 -7.10 2.83
C GLY A 484 0.97 -7.69 2.12
N ASP A 485 0.94 -9.00 1.89
CA ASP A 485 -0.08 -9.65 1.07
C ASP A 485 -1.18 -10.37 1.87
N CYS A 486 -1.14 -10.40 3.21
CA CYS A 486 -2.18 -10.99 4.08
C CYS A 486 -2.65 -12.39 3.63
N LYS A 487 -1.81 -13.13 2.89
CA LYS A 487 -2.08 -14.51 2.51
C LYS A 487 -1.68 -15.38 3.68
N VAL A 488 -2.67 -15.89 4.40
CA VAL A 488 -2.48 -17.10 5.19
C VAL A 488 -2.13 -18.19 4.19
N ALA A 489 -0.89 -18.68 4.21
CA ALA A 489 -0.54 -19.86 3.44
C ALA A 489 -1.48 -20.99 3.91
N HIS A 490 -2.23 -21.54 2.97
CA HIS A 490 -2.99 -22.76 3.18
C HIS A 490 -1.97 -23.84 3.57
N VAL A 491 -1.92 -24.21 4.86
CA VAL A 491 -1.14 -25.34 5.32
C VAL A 491 -2.00 -26.58 5.06
N THR A 492 -1.78 -27.22 3.93
CA THR A 492 -2.20 -28.62 3.73
C THR A 492 -1.08 -29.49 4.26
N SER A 493 -1.34 -30.19 5.37
CA SER A 493 -0.59 -31.40 5.75
C SER A 493 -1.09 -32.59 4.96
#